data_AF-A0A1F9M194-F1
#
_entry.id   AF-A0A1F9M194-F1
#
_cell.length_a   1.000
_cell.length_b   1.000
_cell.length_c   1.000
_cell.angle_alpha   90.00
_cell.angle_beta   90.00
_cell.angle_gamma   90.00
#
_symmetry.space_group_name_H-M   'P 1'
#
loop_
_entity.id
_entity.type
_entity.pdbx_description
1 polymer ?
#
loop_
_entity_poly.entity_id
_entity_poly.type
_entity_poly.pdbx_seq_one_letter_code
_entity_poly.pdbx_strand_id
1 'polypeptide(L)'
;MAIPKRQILVCQSFRVAGDKKGLCHKQTDGFMQYLEEEILDRGLNCLVTATTCLKQCESGPIMVIQPENWWFKGVNSHEVIDAILDGLEDGKPAAAYLIAS
;
A
#
# COMPACT_ATOMS: atom_id res chain seq x y z
N MET A 1 4.76 -10.97 19.57
CA MET A 1 5.15 -10.63 18.19
C MET A 1 6.34 -9.69 18.25
N ALA A 2 7.30 -9.84 17.34
CA ALA A 2 8.40 -8.89 17.21
C ALA A 2 7.90 -7.56 16.63
N ILE A 3 8.64 -6.47 16.84
CA ILE A 3 8.32 -5.17 16.25
C ILE A 3 8.50 -5.27 14.72
N PRO A 4 7.51 -4.85 13.91
CA PRO A 4 7.59 -4.87 12.46
C PRO A 4 8.79 -4.05 11.94
N LYS A 5 9.54 -4.57 10.96
CA LYS A 5 10.66 -3.82 10.35
C LYS A 5 10.16 -2.72 9.41
N ARG A 6 9.01 -2.94 8.78
CA ARG A 6 8.42 -2.03 7.79
C ARG A 6 6.94 -1.83 8.00
N GLN A 7 6.43 -0.72 7.49
CA GLN A 7 4.99 -0.43 7.46
C GLN A 7 4.54 -0.24 6.02
N ILE A 8 3.50 -0.96 5.62
CA ILE A 8 2.80 -0.80 4.35
C ILE A 8 1.54 0.00 4.63
N LEU A 9 1.56 1.27 4.26
CA LEU A 9 0.45 2.21 4.44
C LEU A 9 -0.44 2.18 3.20
N VAL A 10 -1.69 1.76 3.35
CA VAL A 10 -2.66 1.62 2.26
C VAL A 10 -3.72 2.70 2.39
N CYS A 11 -3.77 3.63 1.44
CA CYS A 11 -4.76 4.71 1.48
C CYS A 11 -6.17 4.16 1.27
N GLN A 12 -7.00 4.21 2.31
CA GLN A 12 -8.40 3.80 2.26
C GLN A 12 -9.36 5.00 2.27
N SER A 13 -8.84 6.21 2.05
CA SER A 13 -9.62 7.45 1.90
C SER A 13 -10.67 7.69 3.01
N PHE A 14 -10.41 7.22 4.23
CA PHE A 14 -11.27 7.50 5.37
C PHE A 14 -11.26 9.01 5.66
N ARG A 15 -12.45 9.57 5.93
CA ARG A 15 -12.61 10.94 6.42
C ARG A 15 -13.15 10.90 7.84
N VAL A 16 -12.74 11.89 8.65
CA VAL A 16 -13.02 11.98 10.09
C VAL A 16 -14.52 11.95 10.43
N ALA A 17 -15.40 12.34 9.50
CA ALA A 17 -16.84 12.53 9.73
C ALA A 17 -17.78 11.73 8.79
N GLY A 18 -17.35 10.58 8.28
CA GLY A 18 -18.26 9.65 7.59
C GLY A 18 -17.96 9.40 6.10
N ASP A 19 -18.50 8.26 5.65
CA ASP A 19 -18.38 7.53 4.39
C ASP A 19 -16.99 7.49 3.72
N LYS A 20 -16.59 6.27 3.35
CA LYS A 20 -15.39 6.05 2.56
C LYS A 20 -15.57 6.69 1.18
N LYS A 21 -15.11 7.92 1.01
CA LYS A 21 -15.21 8.71 -0.23
C LYS A 21 -13.84 8.94 -0.82
N GLY A 22 -13.63 8.44 -2.03
CA GLY A 22 -12.41 8.68 -2.80
C GLY A 22 -12.11 7.55 -3.77
N LEU A 23 -11.18 7.81 -4.69
CA LEU A 23 -10.74 6.85 -5.69
C LEU A 23 -10.10 5.61 -5.04
N CYS A 24 -9.22 5.81 -4.05
CA CYS A 24 -8.46 4.72 -3.45
C CYS A 24 -9.39 3.68 -2.83
N HIS A 25 -10.33 4.08 -1.98
CA HIS A 25 -11.24 3.12 -1.36
C HIS A 25 -12.08 2.32 -2.38
N LYS A 26 -12.58 2.99 -3.43
CA LYS A 26 -13.46 2.35 -4.42
C LYS A 26 -12.77 1.30 -5.28
N GLN A 27 -11.44 1.30 -5.33
CA GLN A 27 -10.65 0.42 -6.19
C GLN A 27 -9.79 -0.59 -5.41
N THR A 28 -9.83 -0.55 -4.08
CA THR A 28 -8.96 -1.38 -3.22
C THR A 28 -9.74 -2.22 -2.23
N ASP A 29 -10.98 -2.59 -2.59
CA ASP A 29 -11.76 -3.54 -1.80
C ASP A 29 -11.03 -4.89 -1.75
N GLY A 30 -10.98 -5.51 -0.57
CA GLY A 30 -10.22 -6.74 -0.35
C GLY A 30 -8.69 -6.59 -0.24
N PHE A 31 -8.09 -5.46 -0.63
CA PHE A 31 -6.61 -5.34 -0.68
C PHE A 31 -5.96 -5.45 0.70
N MET A 32 -6.65 -5.02 1.75
CA MET A 32 -6.16 -5.18 3.12
C MET A 32 -5.98 -6.65 3.48
N GLN A 33 -6.95 -7.49 3.13
CA GLN A 33 -6.88 -8.92 3.40
C GLN A 33 -5.79 -9.57 2.53
N TYR A 34 -5.77 -9.25 1.23
CA TYR A 34 -4.76 -9.77 0.30
C TYR A 34 -3.34 -9.46 0.76
N LEU A 35 -3.07 -8.20 1.15
CA LEU A 35 -1.76 -7.80 1.66
C LEU A 35 -1.36 -8.55 2.94
N GLU A 36 -2.29 -8.75 3.88
CA GLU A 36 -2.02 -9.50 5.12
C GLU A 36 -1.69 -10.97 4.83
N GLU A 37 -2.40 -11.61 3.90
CA GLU A 37 -2.12 -12.98 3.47
C GLU A 37 -0.74 -13.07 2.79
N GLU A 38 -0.46 -12.18 1.82
CA GLU A 38 0.80 -12.18 1.08
C GLU A 38 2.02 -11.91 1.96
N ILE A 39 1.97 -10.96 2.90
CA ILE A 39 3.12 -10.73 3.78
C ILE A 39 3.42 -11.92 4.69
N LEU A 40 2.39 -12.69 5.07
CA LEU A 40 2.56 -13.91 5.87
C LEU A 40 3.14 -15.04 5.04
N ASP A 41 2.59 -15.28 3.85
CA ASP A 41 3.01 -16.35 2.94
C ASP A 41 4.45 -16.15 2.45
N ARG A 42 4.85 -14.89 2.23
CA ARG A 42 6.22 -14.51 1.84
C ARG A 42 7.19 -14.38 3.03
N GLY A 43 6.71 -14.48 4.27
CA GLY A 43 7.53 -14.30 5.47
C GLY A 43 8.07 -12.87 5.65
N LEU A 44 7.38 -11.87 5.12
CA LEU A 44 7.76 -10.46 5.18
C LEU A 44 7.46 -9.88 6.55
N ASN A 45 8.48 -9.29 7.20
CA ASN A 45 8.32 -8.64 8.50
C ASN A 45 7.75 -7.21 8.35
N CYS A 46 6.47 -7.14 7.99
CA CYS A 46 5.74 -5.91 7.71
C CYS A 46 4.47 -5.78 8.57
N LEU A 47 4.03 -4.55 8.77
CA LEU A 47 2.70 -4.23 9.28
C LEU A 47 1.89 -3.58 8.15
N VAL A 48 0.73 -4.13 7.82
CA VAL A 48 -0.21 -3.46 6.92
C VAL A 48 -1.06 -2.49 7.72
N THR A 49 -1.22 -1.26 7.24
CA THR A 49 -1.99 -0.23 7.94
C THR A 49 -2.87 0.52 6.96
N ALA A 50 -4.18 0.47 7.21
CA ALA A 50 -5.12 1.30 6.47
C ALA A 50 -5.01 2.75 6.96
N THR A 51 -4.85 3.69 6.03
CA THR A 51 -4.75 5.12 6.36
C THR A 51 -5.96 5.91 5.86
N THR A 52 -6.15 7.09 6.46
CA THR A 52 -6.96 8.15 5.87
C THR A 52 -6.30 8.68 4.58
N CYS A 53 -6.87 9.72 3.98
CA CYS A 53 -6.35 10.35 2.77
C CYS A 53 -4.87 10.76 2.89
N LEU A 54 -4.03 10.28 1.97
CA LEU A 54 -2.62 10.66 1.82
C LEU A 54 -2.39 11.86 0.89
N LYS A 55 -3.46 12.59 0.52
CA LYS A 55 -3.45 13.80 -0.31
C LYS A 55 -2.89 13.64 -1.74
N GLN A 56 -2.75 12.40 -2.23
CA GLN A 56 -2.27 12.09 -3.59
C GLN A 56 -3.38 11.48 -4.47
N CYS A 57 -4.61 12.01 -4.38
CA CYS A 57 -5.78 11.40 -5.02
C CYS A 57 -5.69 11.35 -6.56
N GLU A 58 -4.99 12.29 -7.20
CA GLU A 58 -4.85 12.36 -8.67
C GLU A 58 -4.08 11.17 -9.24
N SER A 59 -3.25 10.52 -8.43
CA SER A 59 -2.47 9.33 -8.78
C SER A 59 -2.95 8.06 -8.06
N GLY A 60 -4.11 8.13 -7.38
CA GLY A 60 -4.61 7.00 -6.59
C GLY A 60 -4.97 5.78 -7.44
N PRO A 61 -5.05 4.58 -6.83
CA PRO A 61 -4.85 4.30 -5.40
C PRO A 61 -3.38 4.38 -4.95
N ILE A 62 -3.17 4.77 -3.68
CA ILE A 62 -1.86 5.07 -3.12
C ILE A 62 -1.47 4.04 -2.06
N MET A 63 -0.25 3.54 -2.15
CA MET A 63 0.39 2.71 -1.14
C MET A 63 1.78 3.27 -0.82
N VAL A 64 2.19 3.23 0.45
CA VAL A 64 3.50 3.75 0.88
C VAL A 64 4.22 2.73 1.73
N ILE A 65 5.52 2.54 1.51
CA ILE A 65 6.37 1.70 2.36
C ILE A 65 7.32 2.58 3.17
N GLN A 66 7.34 2.37 4.48
CA GLN A 66 8.25 3.03 5.43
C GLN A 66 9.21 1.99 6.06
N PRO A 67 10.47 2.38 6.37
CA PRO A 67 11.03 3.74 6.36
C PRO A 67 11.61 4.20 5.01
N GLU A 68 11.57 3.37 3.97
CA GLU A 68 12.17 3.68 2.67
C GLU A 68 11.51 4.86 1.94
N ASN A 69 10.33 5.28 2.41
CA ASN A 69 9.51 6.35 1.85
C ASN A 69 9.22 6.13 0.37
N TRP A 70 8.88 4.90 -0.01
CA TRP A 70 8.48 4.54 -1.36
C TRP A 70 7.00 4.78 -1.54
N TRP A 71 6.63 5.71 -2.43
CA TRP A 71 5.25 6.06 -2.73
C TRP A 71 4.84 5.44 -4.07
N PHE A 72 3.83 4.59 -4.03
CA PHE A 72 3.29 3.89 -5.19
C PHE A 72 1.94 4.48 -5.59
N LYS A 73 1.76 4.66 -6.89
CA LYS A 73 0.53 5.11 -7.55
C LYS A 73 -0.08 4.00 -8.39
N GLY A 74 -1.37 4.14 -8.68
CA GLY A 74 -2.08 3.19 -9.55
C GLY A 74 -2.13 1.77 -8.98
N VAL A 75 -2.10 1.62 -7.66
CA VAL A 75 -2.19 0.31 -6.98
C VAL A 75 -3.64 -0.16 -7.01
N ASN A 76 -4.09 -0.65 -8.16
CA ASN A 76 -5.50 -0.95 -8.46
C ASN A 76 -5.76 -2.42 -8.82
N SER A 77 -4.77 -3.28 -8.65
CA SER A 77 -4.86 -4.71 -8.92
C SER A 77 -3.86 -5.50 -8.07
N HIS A 78 -4.07 -6.81 -7.93
CA HIS A 78 -3.20 -7.67 -7.15
C HIS A 78 -1.82 -7.81 -7.82
N GLU A 79 -1.77 -7.80 -9.16
CA GLU A 79 -0.54 -7.85 -9.93
C GLU A 79 0.39 -6.65 -9.62
N VAL A 80 -0.19 -5.48 -9.34
CA VAL A 80 0.58 -4.29 -8.93
C VAL A 80 1.09 -4.45 -7.49
N ILE A 81 0.28 -5.03 -6.61
CA ILE A 81 0.70 -5.34 -5.23
C ILE A 81 1.86 -6.32 -5.24
N ASP A 82 1.75 -7.41 -6.00
CA ASP A 82 2.78 -8.44 -6.10
C ASP A 82 4.09 -7.85 -6.61
N ALA A 83 4.04 -7.04 -7.67
CA ALA A 83 5.24 -6.35 -8.17
C ALA A 83 5.90 -5.45 -7.10
N ILE A 84 5.11 -4.81 -6.23
CA ILE A 84 5.64 -4.00 -5.13
C ILE A 84 6.24 -4.88 -4.03
N LEU A 85 5.61 -6.00 -3.68
CA LEU A 85 6.13 -6.95 -2.69
C LEU A 85 7.39 -7.67 -3.17
N ASP A 86 7.45 -8.06 -4.44
CA ASP A 86 8.67 -8.59 -5.09
C ASP A 86 9.82 -7.57 -4.97
N GLY A 87 9.53 -6.30 -5.27
CA GLY A 87 10.51 -5.24 -5.07
C GLY A 87 10.94 -5.06 -3.61
N LEU A 88 10.03 -5.27 -2.65
CA LEU A 88 10.33 -5.21 -1.23
C LEU A 88 11.27 -6.33 -0.78
N GLU A 89 11.12 -7.53 -1.32
CA GLU A 89 12.00 -8.68 -1.12
C GLU A 89 13.39 -8.42 -1.70
N ASP A 90 13.44 -7.88 -2.91
CA ASP A 90 14.68 -7.55 -3.63
C ASP A 90 15.38 -6.29 -3.09
N GLY A 91 14.73 -5.56 -2.18
CA GLY A 91 15.22 -4.28 -1.65
C GLY A 91 15.26 -3.15 -2.69
N LYS A 92 14.46 -3.24 -3.75
CA LYS A 92 14.35 -2.25 -4.84
C LYS A 92 12.88 -1.95 -5.15
N PRO A 93 12.46 -0.68 -5.18
CA PRO A 93 11.07 -0.36 -5.43
C PRO A 93 10.64 -0.75 -6.86
N ALA A 94 9.37 -1.13 -7.01
CA ALA A 94 8.74 -1.33 -8.32
C ALA A 94 8.64 0.01 -9.08
N ALA A 95 9.68 0.34 -9.85
CA ALA A 95 9.88 1.66 -10.44
C ALA A 95 8.73 2.12 -11.36
N ALA A 96 8.05 1.19 -12.02
CA ALA A 96 6.89 1.49 -12.88
C ALA A 96 5.73 2.15 -12.13
N TYR A 97 5.61 1.89 -10.82
CA TYR A 97 4.52 2.39 -9.98
C TYR A 97 4.96 3.50 -9.04
N LEU A 98 6.25 3.86 -8.99
CA LEU A 98 6.71 4.95 -8.14
C LEU A 98 6.11 6.29 -8.59
N ILE A 99 5.72 7.11 -7.61
CA ILE A 99 5.49 8.53 -7.83
C ILE A 99 6.86 9.18 -8.00
N ALA A 100 7.11 9.75 -9.19
CA ALA A 100 8.27 10.57 -9.42
C ALA A 100 8.16 11.82 -8.53
N SER A 101 9.19 12.06 -7.71
CA SER A 101 9.40 13.33 -7.02
C SER A 101 9.76 14.43 -8.01
#